data_AF-A0A7W0TJ21-F1
#
_entry.id   AF-A0A7W0TJ21-F1
#
_cell.length_a   1.000
_cell.length_b   1.000
_cell.length_c   1.000
_cell.angle_alpha   90.00
_cell.angle_beta   90.00
_cell.angle_gamma   90.00
#
_symmetry.space_group_name_H-M   'P 1'
#
loop_
_entity.id
_entity.type
_entity.pdbx_description
1 polymer ?
#
loop_
_entity_poly.entity_id
_entity_poly.type
_entity_poly.pdbx_seq_one_letter_code
_entity_poly.pdbx_strand_id
1 'polypeptide(L)'
;MPARRVRSARDHLRALERATRPVPDELRAALDRRWEELPAHARTPAQVLGRHSGGCEGTHGVFPRCNLACTPCYHSREANRVRVDGAHTVGEVDAQMALLRQRRGPGQHAQLIGGEVTLLAPDDHAAALQAMIRHGRKPMSMSHGDFDYDYLQALALDPRTGEPRFRHLAFAGHFDSMMFGRRGIRRAQSEAELNPYRQRFCELFQRLEREHGITHYLAHNMTVTPRNLDQIADVVRECREMGFRMFSFQPAAYIGNRSRWKDEYRAFSGDEVWMQVERGAGSRLPYRVFQMGDERCNRTCHGVLVGERFVPLVDDQVAADHRVRDAFYATFGGMDFQAPLLAPRMVRALARHPTAPATAVRWSARFAARAGVVPLLRERRRPLTFVMHSFMDARDVRPAWEALRRGERSDDPRIRETQERLEACSYAMAHPESGELVPACAQHSVLDPQENLRLQELLPL
;
A
#
# COMPACT_ATOMS: atom_id res chain seq x y z
N MET A 1 13.38 -41.57 -18.65
CA MET A 1 13.91 -40.19 -18.71
C MET A 1 13.14 -39.42 -19.78
N PRO A 2 12.40 -38.34 -19.48
CA PRO A 2 11.68 -37.62 -20.52
C PRO A 2 12.69 -36.81 -21.36
N ALA A 3 12.66 -37.02 -22.67
CA ALA A 3 13.50 -36.33 -23.64
C ALA A 3 13.33 -34.81 -23.50
N ARG A 4 14.41 -34.10 -23.15
CA ARG A 4 14.47 -32.63 -23.19
C ARG A 4 14.22 -32.19 -24.64
N ARG A 5 12.99 -31.76 -24.96
CA ARG A 5 12.68 -31.08 -26.22
C ARG A 5 13.61 -29.89 -26.37
N VAL A 6 14.51 -29.92 -27.35
CA VAL A 6 15.35 -28.80 -27.74
C VAL A 6 14.41 -27.69 -28.22
N ARG A 7 14.30 -26.60 -27.45
CA ARG A 7 13.53 -25.42 -27.87
C ARG A 7 14.18 -24.85 -29.13
N SER A 8 13.39 -24.58 -30.16
CA SER A 8 13.92 -23.98 -31.39
C SER A 8 14.44 -22.57 -31.11
N ALA A 9 15.41 -22.08 -31.90
CA ALA A 9 15.90 -20.70 -31.80
C ALA A 9 14.75 -19.67 -31.89
N ARG A 10 13.71 -19.98 -32.68
CA ARG A 10 12.49 -19.18 -32.82
C ARG A 10 11.70 -19.08 -31.50
N ASP A 11 11.61 -20.17 -30.74
CA ASP A 11 10.91 -20.17 -29.45
C ASP A 11 11.67 -19.38 -28.39
N HIS A 12 13.01 -19.44 -28.43
CA HIS A 12 13.85 -18.62 -27.56
C HIS A 12 13.70 -17.12 -27.87
N LEU A 13 13.74 -16.73 -29.15
CA LEU A 13 13.52 -15.34 -29.57
C LEU A 13 12.13 -14.84 -29.18
N ARG A 14 11.08 -15.65 -29.35
CA ARG A 14 9.72 -15.30 -28.90
C ARG A 14 9.59 -15.18 -27.38
N ALA A 15 10.31 -16.00 -26.63
CA ALA A 15 10.33 -15.90 -25.17
C ALA A 15 11.03 -14.60 -24.72
N LEU A 16 12.18 -14.28 -25.32
CA LEU A 16 12.92 -13.05 -25.04
C LEU A 16 12.13 -11.79 -25.46
N GLU A 17 11.47 -11.84 -26.62
CA GLU A 17 10.60 -10.76 -27.09
C GLU A 17 9.51 -10.46 -26.06
N ARG A 18 8.80 -11.50 -25.58
CA ARG A 18 7.75 -11.37 -24.55
C ARG A 18 8.30 -10.89 -23.21
N ALA A 19 9.43 -11.45 -22.76
CA ALA A 19 10.05 -11.07 -21.49
C ALA A 19 10.51 -9.60 -21.47
N THR A 20 10.86 -9.04 -22.63
CA THR A 20 11.29 -7.65 -22.81
C THR A 20 10.15 -6.69 -23.17
N ARG A 21 8.90 -7.15 -23.29
CA ARG A 21 7.76 -6.23 -23.47
C ARG A 21 7.61 -5.32 -22.24
N PRO A 22 7.39 -4.00 -22.43
CA PRO A 22 7.17 -3.07 -21.33
C PRO A 22 6.08 -3.49 -20.35
N VAL A 23 4.97 -4.01 -20.90
CA VAL A 23 3.77 -4.40 -20.15
C VAL A 23 3.29 -5.75 -20.68
N PRO A 24 3.08 -6.75 -19.82
CA PRO A 24 2.46 -8.01 -20.21
C PRO A 24 1.04 -7.80 -20.75
N ASP A 25 0.64 -8.55 -21.78
CA ASP A 25 -0.68 -8.41 -22.42
C ASP A 25 -1.84 -8.62 -21.42
N GLU A 26 -1.68 -9.59 -20.50
CA GLU A 26 -2.63 -9.84 -19.40
C GLU A 26 -2.79 -8.63 -18.45
N LEU A 27 -1.71 -7.89 -18.19
CA LEU A 27 -1.74 -6.71 -17.33
C LEU A 27 -2.37 -5.55 -18.07
N ARG A 28 -2.07 -5.38 -19.36
CA ARG A 28 -2.72 -4.37 -20.20
C ARG A 28 -4.23 -4.54 -20.17
N ALA A 29 -4.72 -5.75 -20.46
CA ALA A 29 -6.15 -6.05 -20.45
C ALA A 29 -6.79 -5.81 -19.06
N ALA A 30 -6.09 -6.12 -17.97
CA ALA A 30 -6.58 -5.86 -16.62
C ALA A 30 -6.66 -4.36 -16.30
N LEU A 31 -5.68 -3.58 -16.75
CA LEU A 31 -5.69 -2.12 -16.60
C LEU A 31 -6.81 -1.48 -17.41
N ASP A 32 -7.02 -1.91 -18.65
CA ASP A 32 -8.08 -1.38 -19.52
C ASP A 32 -9.47 -1.66 -18.92
N ARG A 33 -9.71 -2.90 -18.43
CA ARG A 33 -10.94 -3.22 -17.68
C ARG A 33 -11.09 -2.35 -16.43
N ARG A 34 -10.01 -2.16 -15.67
CA ARG A 34 -10.09 -1.30 -14.48
C ARG A 34 -10.43 0.14 -14.85
N TRP A 35 -9.90 0.67 -15.95
CA TRP A 35 -10.28 2.00 -16.41
C TRP A 35 -11.78 2.10 -16.75
N GLU A 36 -12.33 1.07 -17.40
CA GLU A 36 -13.75 1.00 -17.76
C GLU A 36 -14.68 0.89 -16.54
N GLU A 37 -14.27 0.16 -15.51
CA GLU A 37 -14.99 0.02 -14.24
C GLU A 37 -15.09 1.31 -13.43
N LEU A 38 -14.22 2.30 -13.68
CA LEU A 38 -14.22 3.53 -12.89
C LEU A 38 -15.43 4.41 -13.22
N PRO A 39 -16.05 5.04 -12.21
CA PRO A 39 -17.12 5.99 -12.43
C PRO A 39 -16.60 7.22 -13.20
N ALA A 40 -17.49 7.90 -13.92
CA ALA A 40 -17.13 9.00 -14.82
C ALA A 40 -16.30 10.10 -14.15
N HIS A 41 -16.63 10.47 -12.91
CA HIS A 41 -15.92 11.51 -12.17
C HIS A 41 -14.48 11.10 -11.80
N ALA A 42 -14.21 9.81 -11.66
CA ALA A 42 -12.89 9.29 -11.32
C ALA A 42 -11.98 9.07 -12.54
N ARG A 43 -12.53 9.09 -13.77
CA ARG A 43 -11.78 8.93 -15.03
C ARG A 43 -11.15 10.26 -15.48
N THR A 44 -10.33 10.83 -14.61
CA THR A 44 -9.62 12.08 -14.87
C THR A 44 -8.26 11.82 -15.55
N PRO A 45 -7.65 12.82 -16.20
CA PRO A 45 -6.27 12.69 -16.68
C PRO A 45 -5.25 12.36 -15.58
N ALA A 46 -5.54 12.70 -14.32
CA ALA A 46 -4.67 12.44 -13.18
C ALA A 46 -4.74 10.99 -12.66
N GLN A 47 -5.82 10.26 -12.98
CA GLN A 47 -6.09 8.94 -12.44
C GLN A 47 -5.01 7.92 -12.80
N VAL A 48 -4.50 7.24 -11.77
CA VAL A 48 -3.48 6.18 -11.84
C VAL A 48 -4.13 4.82 -12.11
N LEU A 49 -5.33 4.59 -11.56
CA LEU A 49 -6.06 3.33 -11.71
C LEU A 49 -6.41 3.08 -13.17
N GLY A 50 -6.07 1.90 -13.67
CA GLY A 50 -6.28 1.51 -15.07
C GLY A 50 -5.31 2.15 -16.07
N ARG A 51 -4.43 3.06 -15.65
CA ARG A 51 -3.39 3.64 -16.51
C ARG A 51 -2.00 3.13 -16.16
N HIS A 52 -1.68 3.09 -14.86
CA HIS A 52 -0.39 2.59 -14.37
C HIS A 52 -0.53 1.44 -13.37
N SER A 53 -1.57 1.45 -12.52
CA SER A 53 -1.81 0.40 -11.54
C SER A 53 -3.26 -0.05 -11.57
N GLY A 54 -3.50 -1.31 -11.19
CA GLY A 54 -4.84 -1.83 -10.92
C GLY A 54 -5.38 -1.41 -9.55
N GLY A 55 -4.55 -0.81 -8.68
CA GLY A 55 -4.85 -0.51 -7.29
C GLY A 55 -3.96 -1.30 -6.33
N CYS A 56 -4.13 -1.03 -5.04
CA CYS A 56 -3.62 -1.86 -3.95
C CYS A 56 -4.60 -2.99 -3.65
N GLU A 57 -4.07 -4.09 -3.13
CA GLU A 57 -4.83 -5.28 -2.78
C GLU A 57 -4.57 -5.65 -1.31
N GLY A 58 -5.54 -6.21 -0.62
CA GLY A 58 -5.41 -6.66 0.77
C GLY A 58 -5.96 -8.07 0.94
N THR A 59 -5.44 -8.79 1.93
CA THR A 59 -6.03 -10.06 2.35
C THR A 59 -7.22 -9.83 3.29
N HIS A 60 -8.17 -10.76 3.31
CA HIS A 60 -9.20 -10.85 4.37
C HIS A 60 -9.28 -12.30 4.85
N GLY A 61 -10.09 -12.60 5.86
CA GLY A 61 -10.35 -14.00 6.22
C GLY A 61 -9.18 -14.83 6.78
N VAL A 62 -7.95 -14.30 6.86
CA VAL A 62 -6.75 -15.03 7.31
C VAL A 62 -6.76 -15.29 8.82
N PHE A 63 -6.66 -14.23 9.62
CA PHE A 63 -6.97 -14.23 11.04
C PHE A 63 -7.04 -12.78 11.51
N PRO A 64 -8.01 -12.42 12.38
CA PRO A 64 -8.18 -11.05 12.87
C PRO A 64 -7.47 -10.71 14.19
N ARG A 65 -6.79 -11.68 14.80
CA ARG A 65 -6.22 -11.53 16.15
C ARG A 65 -5.06 -10.54 16.20
N CYS A 66 -5.05 -9.70 17.22
CA CYS A 66 -4.00 -8.76 17.56
C CYS A 66 -3.74 -8.79 19.08
N ASN A 67 -2.49 -8.62 19.50
CA ASN A 67 -2.08 -8.52 20.90
C ASN A 67 -2.01 -7.07 21.41
N LEU A 68 -2.33 -6.07 20.57
CA LEU A 68 -2.54 -4.67 20.99
C LEU A 68 -4.02 -4.29 21.00
N ALA A 69 -4.34 -3.24 21.74
CA ALA A 69 -5.68 -2.67 21.84
C ALA A 69 -5.69 -1.23 21.32
N CYS A 70 -6.10 -1.03 20.07
CA CYS A 70 -6.20 0.31 19.47
C CYS A 70 -7.63 0.85 19.57
N THR A 71 -7.81 2.15 19.88
CA THR A 71 -9.15 2.76 19.96
C THR A 71 -9.83 2.96 18.59
N PRO A 72 -9.15 3.38 17.50
CA PRO A 72 -9.78 3.46 16.17
C PRO A 72 -9.61 2.19 15.32
N CYS A 73 -9.52 1.01 15.94
CA CYS A 73 -9.29 -0.24 15.22
C CYS A 73 -10.51 -0.65 14.37
N TYR A 74 -10.28 -0.98 13.09
CA TYR A 74 -11.33 -1.49 12.20
C TYR A 74 -11.75 -2.93 12.52
N HIS A 75 -11.01 -3.68 13.33
CA HIS A 75 -11.40 -5.02 13.74
C HIS A 75 -12.68 -5.03 14.58
N SER A 76 -13.50 -6.05 14.34
CA SER A 76 -14.71 -6.30 15.11
C SER A 76 -14.39 -6.76 16.54
N ARG A 77 -15.41 -6.89 17.38
CA ARG A 77 -15.25 -7.32 18.79
C ARG A 77 -14.73 -8.76 18.89
N GLU A 78 -15.03 -9.57 17.89
CA GLU A 78 -14.77 -11.01 17.79
C GLU A 78 -13.33 -11.30 17.36
N ALA A 79 -12.62 -10.31 16.82
CA ALA A 79 -11.30 -10.46 16.22
C ALA A 79 -10.29 -11.20 17.11
N ASN A 80 -10.26 -10.91 18.41
CA ASN A 80 -9.33 -11.54 19.34
C ASN A 80 -9.79 -12.91 19.88
N ARG A 81 -10.90 -13.45 19.36
CA ARG A 81 -11.42 -14.80 19.67
C ARG A 81 -11.13 -15.83 18.59
N VAL A 82 -10.44 -15.43 17.53
CA VAL A 82 -10.02 -16.33 16.45
C VAL A 82 -8.58 -16.76 16.71
N ARG A 83 -8.31 -18.06 16.63
CA ARG A 83 -6.94 -18.60 16.74
C ARG A 83 -6.09 -18.15 15.56
N VAL A 84 -4.80 -17.90 15.82
CA VAL A 84 -3.83 -17.72 14.74
C VAL A 84 -3.48 -19.09 14.18
N ASP A 85 -3.75 -19.31 12.90
CA ASP A 85 -3.55 -20.60 12.25
C ASP A 85 -2.78 -20.40 10.93
N GLY A 86 -1.57 -20.94 10.87
CA GLY A 86 -0.66 -20.76 9.74
C GLY A 86 -1.14 -21.47 8.47
N ALA A 87 -1.62 -22.70 8.59
CA ALA A 87 -2.09 -23.49 7.46
C ALA A 87 -3.31 -22.84 6.80
N HIS A 88 -4.28 -22.42 7.61
CA HIS A 88 -5.44 -21.65 7.15
C HIS A 88 -5.01 -20.35 6.47
N THR A 89 -4.13 -19.57 7.11
CA THR A 89 -3.64 -18.30 6.56
C THR A 89 -2.99 -18.48 5.18
N VAL A 90 -2.09 -19.45 5.03
CA VAL A 90 -1.41 -19.71 3.75
C VAL A 90 -2.42 -20.13 2.68
N GLY A 91 -3.41 -20.97 3.03
CA GLY A 91 -4.47 -21.41 2.11
C GLY A 91 -5.32 -20.24 1.60
N GLU A 92 -5.80 -19.39 2.51
CA GLU A 92 -6.59 -18.20 2.18
C GLU A 92 -5.79 -17.19 1.35
N VAL A 93 -4.53 -16.94 1.71
CA VAL A 93 -3.65 -16.07 0.93
C VAL A 93 -3.47 -16.63 -0.48
N ASP A 94 -3.20 -17.92 -0.66
CA ASP A 94 -3.00 -18.50 -1.99
C ASP A 94 -4.27 -18.38 -2.86
N ALA A 95 -5.45 -18.67 -2.30
CA ALA A 95 -6.73 -18.56 -3.00
C ALA A 95 -7.07 -17.12 -3.42
N GLN A 96 -6.90 -16.15 -2.51
CA GLN A 96 -7.15 -14.74 -2.79
C GLN A 96 -6.16 -14.20 -3.84
N MET A 97 -4.88 -14.54 -3.73
CA MET A 97 -3.86 -14.11 -4.68
C MET A 97 -4.09 -14.71 -6.08
N ALA A 98 -4.61 -15.93 -6.17
CA ALA A 98 -5.01 -16.54 -7.44
C ALA A 98 -6.13 -15.75 -8.13
N LEU A 99 -7.17 -15.37 -7.38
CA LEU A 99 -8.27 -14.55 -7.92
C LEU A 99 -7.77 -13.14 -8.31
N LEU A 100 -6.94 -12.51 -7.48
CA LEU A 100 -6.33 -11.21 -7.80
C LEU A 100 -5.50 -11.29 -9.08
N ARG A 101 -4.69 -12.35 -9.24
CA ARG A 101 -3.92 -12.59 -10.45
C ARG A 101 -4.82 -12.66 -11.68
N GLN A 102 -5.94 -13.39 -11.58
CA GLN A 102 -6.92 -13.51 -12.67
C GLN A 102 -7.57 -12.17 -13.02
N ARG A 103 -7.99 -11.40 -12.02
CA ARG A 103 -8.77 -10.16 -12.22
C ARG A 103 -7.90 -8.96 -12.58
N ARG A 104 -6.76 -8.80 -11.90
CA ARG A 104 -5.90 -7.59 -11.92
C ARG A 104 -4.56 -7.78 -12.64
N GLY A 105 -4.24 -8.99 -13.11
CA GLY A 105 -2.96 -9.28 -13.78
C GLY A 105 -1.76 -9.21 -12.81
N PRO A 106 -0.49 -9.35 -13.27
CA PRO A 106 0.74 -9.31 -12.45
C PRO A 106 1.07 -7.94 -11.85
N GLY A 107 2.08 -7.94 -10.96
CA GLY A 107 2.92 -6.77 -10.67
C GLY A 107 2.29 -5.74 -9.74
N GLN A 108 1.10 -6.05 -9.21
CA GLN A 108 0.39 -5.22 -8.25
C GLN A 108 0.94 -5.40 -6.83
N HIS A 109 0.72 -4.39 -6.00
CA HIS A 109 1.06 -4.43 -4.59
C HIS A 109 -0.09 -5.05 -3.80
N ALA A 110 0.25 -6.00 -2.94
CA ALA A 110 -0.72 -6.66 -2.08
C ALA A 110 -0.23 -6.61 -0.63
N GLN A 111 -1.12 -6.29 0.30
CA GLN A 111 -0.84 -6.21 1.72
C GLN A 111 -1.30 -7.49 2.40
N LEU A 112 -0.41 -8.12 3.16
CA LEU A 112 -0.79 -9.15 4.12
C LEU A 112 -1.33 -8.42 5.35
N ILE A 113 -2.65 -8.44 5.49
CA ILE A 113 -3.43 -7.80 6.56
C ILE A 113 -4.47 -8.78 7.11
N GLY A 114 -4.98 -8.49 8.30
CA GLY A 114 -6.05 -9.28 8.91
C GLY A 114 -6.06 -9.07 10.41
N GLY A 115 -4.90 -9.19 11.05
CA GLY A 115 -4.65 -8.92 12.46
C GLY A 115 -3.18 -8.50 12.64
N GLU A 116 -2.54 -8.89 13.74
CA GLU A 116 -1.08 -8.75 13.85
C GLU A 116 -0.38 -9.92 13.16
N VAL A 117 0.17 -9.66 11.98
CA VAL A 117 0.84 -10.67 11.16
C VAL A 117 2.04 -11.31 11.84
N THR A 118 2.73 -10.61 12.75
CA THR A 118 3.86 -11.21 13.48
C THR A 118 3.45 -12.14 14.62
N LEU A 119 2.14 -12.40 14.80
CA LEU A 119 1.67 -13.50 15.63
C LEU A 119 1.74 -14.85 14.91
N LEU A 120 1.84 -14.88 13.57
CA LEU A 120 2.14 -16.10 12.83
C LEU A 120 3.54 -16.58 13.20
N ALA A 121 3.74 -17.90 13.20
CA ALA A 121 5.08 -18.45 13.21
C ALA A 121 5.88 -17.90 12.00
N PRO A 122 7.19 -17.64 12.15
CA PRO A 122 7.99 -17.06 11.07
C PRO A 122 7.93 -17.86 9.76
N ASP A 123 7.83 -19.19 9.85
CA ASP A 123 7.71 -20.08 8.68
C ASP A 123 6.39 -19.90 7.92
N ASP A 124 5.27 -19.80 8.63
CA ASP A 124 3.96 -19.60 8.02
C ASP A 124 3.84 -18.21 7.41
N HIS A 125 4.39 -17.20 8.09
CA HIS A 125 4.48 -15.85 7.56
C HIS A 125 5.36 -15.82 6.29
N ALA A 126 6.51 -16.49 6.28
CA ALA A 126 7.34 -16.62 5.08
C ALA A 126 6.56 -17.30 3.94
N ALA A 127 5.85 -18.39 4.24
CA ALA A 127 5.07 -19.14 3.26
C ALA A 127 3.94 -18.29 2.65
N ALA A 128 3.26 -17.46 3.43
CA ALA A 128 2.25 -16.52 2.96
C ALA A 128 2.85 -15.46 2.00
N LEU A 129 3.97 -14.83 2.38
CA LEU A 129 4.65 -13.86 1.50
C LEU A 129 5.14 -14.51 0.21
N GLN A 130 5.67 -15.73 0.28
CA GLN A 130 6.07 -16.50 -0.89
C GLN A 130 4.87 -16.84 -1.78
N ALA A 131 3.70 -17.17 -1.22
CA ALA A 131 2.48 -17.38 -1.99
C ALA A 131 2.08 -16.15 -2.81
N MET A 132 2.11 -14.97 -2.17
CA MET A 132 1.86 -13.69 -2.85
C MET A 132 2.85 -13.47 -4.02
N ILE A 133 4.14 -13.73 -3.79
CA ILE A 133 5.19 -13.61 -4.83
C ILE A 133 4.97 -14.60 -5.97
N ARG A 134 4.60 -15.86 -5.69
CA ARG A 134 4.30 -16.88 -6.71
C ARG A 134 3.18 -16.44 -7.65
N HIS A 135 2.16 -15.77 -7.12
CA HIS A 135 1.07 -15.17 -7.89
C HIS A 135 1.43 -13.82 -8.56
N GLY A 136 2.70 -13.43 -8.48
CA GLY A 136 3.25 -12.24 -9.12
C GLY A 136 2.90 -10.94 -8.41
N ARG A 137 2.69 -10.97 -7.09
CA ARG A 137 2.49 -9.79 -6.25
C ARG A 137 3.77 -9.30 -5.62
N LYS A 138 3.75 -8.02 -5.26
CA LYS A 138 4.75 -7.36 -4.43
C LYS A 138 4.19 -7.25 -3.02
N PRO A 139 4.46 -8.24 -2.15
CA PRO A 139 3.84 -8.29 -0.84
C PRO A 139 4.38 -7.17 0.06
N MET A 140 3.51 -6.64 0.91
CA MET A 140 3.86 -5.79 2.05
C MET A 140 3.20 -6.37 3.30
N SER A 141 4.00 -6.68 4.32
CA SER A 141 3.48 -7.21 5.58
C SER A 141 3.11 -6.07 6.52
N MET A 142 1.95 -6.16 7.17
CA MET A 142 1.40 -5.07 7.99
C MET A 142 1.43 -5.46 9.47
N SER A 143 2.21 -4.75 10.26
CA SER A 143 2.44 -5.05 11.68
C SER A 143 2.35 -3.79 12.52
N HIS A 144 2.02 -3.90 13.80
CA HIS A 144 2.22 -2.83 14.78
C HIS A 144 3.69 -2.61 15.14
N GLY A 145 4.62 -3.44 14.63
CA GLY A 145 6.06 -3.25 14.78
C GLY A 145 6.62 -3.58 16.16
N ASP A 146 5.94 -4.42 16.95
CA ASP A 146 6.40 -4.87 18.26
C ASP A 146 6.74 -6.37 18.22
N PHE A 147 7.88 -6.65 17.60
CA PHE A 147 8.49 -7.98 17.48
C PHE A 147 10.02 -7.83 17.53
N ASP A 148 10.72 -8.92 17.79
CA ASP A 148 12.17 -8.93 17.99
C ASP A 148 12.93 -9.30 16.71
N TYR A 149 14.24 -9.03 16.70
CA TYR A 149 15.10 -9.35 15.56
C TYR A 149 15.10 -10.85 15.24
N ASP A 150 15.06 -11.70 16.25
CA ASP A 150 15.06 -13.16 16.08
C ASP A 150 13.86 -13.63 15.25
N TYR A 151 12.69 -12.99 15.44
CA TYR A 151 11.51 -13.24 14.62
C TYR A 151 11.76 -12.85 13.15
N LEU A 152 12.29 -11.64 12.92
CA LEU A 152 12.57 -11.13 11.58
C LEU A 152 13.62 -11.99 10.85
N GLN A 153 14.65 -12.42 11.56
CA GLN A 153 15.70 -13.28 11.04
C GLN A 153 15.15 -14.66 10.67
N ALA A 154 14.35 -15.28 11.55
CA ALA A 154 13.72 -16.57 11.28
C ALA A 154 12.74 -16.51 10.09
N LEU A 155 12.02 -15.39 9.93
CA LEU A 155 11.15 -15.13 8.78
C LEU A 155 11.98 -15.05 7.49
N ALA A 156 13.11 -14.37 7.55
CA ALA A 156 13.90 -14.01 6.38
C ALA A 156 14.82 -15.13 5.87
N LEU A 157 15.25 -16.04 6.75
CA LEU A 157 16.24 -17.09 6.45
C LEU A 157 15.63 -18.48 6.49
N ASP A 158 16.08 -19.38 5.62
CA ASP A 158 15.74 -20.80 5.71
C ASP A 158 16.46 -21.44 6.92
N PRO A 159 15.75 -22.12 7.83
CA PRO A 159 16.34 -22.65 9.06
C PRO A 159 17.30 -23.82 8.81
N ARG A 160 17.21 -24.48 7.65
CA ARG A 160 18.06 -25.62 7.29
C ARG A 160 19.34 -25.18 6.61
N THR A 161 19.27 -24.16 5.74
CA THR A 161 20.43 -23.72 4.95
C THR A 161 21.05 -22.43 5.43
N GLY A 162 20.32 -21.61 6.19
CA GLY A 162 20.72 -20.24 6.57
C GLY A 162 20.63 -19.23 5.41
N GLU A 163 20.21 -19.67 4.22
CA GLU A 163 20.13 -18.81 3.04
C GLU A 163 18.91 -17.87 3.09
N PRO A 164 19.01 -16.65 2.52
CA PRO A 164 17.87 -15.76 2.39
C PRO A 164 16.70 -16.37 1.61
N ARG A 165 15.51 -16.41 2.22
CA ARG A 165 14.24 -16.76 1.55
C ARG A 165 13.78 -15.67 0.60
N PHE A 166 14.20 -14.42 0.86
CA PHE A 166 13.79 -13.23 0.12
C PHE A 166 15.00 -12.38 -0.22
N ARG A 167 14.96 -11.75 -1.40
CA ARG A 167 15.91 -10.68 -1.77
C ARG A 167 15.49 -9.30 -1.25
N HIS A 168 14.20 -9.17 -0.97
CA HIS A 168 13.57 -7.92 -0.57
C HIS A 168 12.40 -8.20 0.36
N LEU A 169 12.29 -7.46 1.45
CA LEU A 169 11.14 -7.49 2.35
C LEU A 169 10.52 -6.10 2.47
N ALA A 170 9.20 -6.03 2.31
CA ALA A 170 8.45 -4.79 2.52
C ALA A 170 7.52 -4.93 3.73
N PHE A 171 7.58 -3.96 4.62
CA PHE A 171 6.74 -3.89 5.82
C PHE A 171 6.13 -2.50 5.97
N ALA A 172 4.92 -2.44 6.52
CA ALA A 172 4.42 -1.22 7.13
C ALA A 172 4.29 -1.39 8.63
N GLY A 173 4.92 -0.50 9.38
CA GLY A 173 4.80 -0.43 10.83
C GLY A 173 3.74 0.57 11.24
N HIS A 174 2.70 0.12 11.95
CA HIS A 174 1.66 0.97 12.51
C HIS A 174 2.10 1.49 13.88
N PHE A 175 2.23 2.82 13.98
CA PHE A 175 2.56 3.52 15.22
C PHE A 175 1.68 4.75 15.40
N ASP A 176 0.76 4.67 16.36
CA ASP A 176 0.06 5.83 16.90
C ASP A 176 -0.16 5.68 18.40
N SER A 177 -0.31 6.81 19.09
CA SER A 177 -0.50 6.89 20.54
C SER A 177 -1.80 6.25 21.04
N MET A 178 -2.71 5.87 20.14
CA MET A 178 -3.96 5.18 20.47
C MET A 178 -3.80 3.65 20.49
N MET A 179 -2.62 3.11 20.14
CA MET A 179 -2.29 1.69 20.22
C MET A 179 -1.76 1.32 21.61
N PHE A 180 -2.56 0.60 22.40
CA PHE A 180 -2.18 0.24 23.76
C PHE A 180 -1.64 -1.19 23.85
N GLY A 181 -0.64 -1.38 24.73
CA GLY A 181 -0.07 -2.69 25.04
C GLY A 181 1.33 -2.96 24.48
N ARG A 182 1.96 -1.99 23.80
CA ARG A 182 3.31 -2.12 23.26
C ARG A 182 4.32 -2.41 24.38
N ARG A 183 5.21 -3.38 24.17
CA ARG A 183 6.25 -3.75 25.14
C ARG A 183 7.10 -2.52 25.47
N GLY A 184 7.28 -2.26 26.76
CA GLY A 184 8.01 -1.10 27.28
C GLY A 184 7.21 0.22 27.32
N ILE A 185 6.08 0.34 26.60
CA ILE A 185 5.19 1.52 26.67
C ILE A 185 3.73 1.10 26.53
N ARG A 186 3.10 0.75 27.67
CA ARG A 186 1.72 0.26 27.65
C ARG A 186 0.73 1.28 27.09
N ARG A 187 0.95 2.57 27.35
CA ARG A 187 0.11 3.68 26.88
C ARG A 187 0.97 4.92 26.66
N ALA A 188 1.21 5.26 25.40
CA ALA A 188 1.83 6.52 25.03
C ALA A 188 0.84 7.68 25.25
N GLN A 189 1.33 8.81 25.76
CA GLN A 189 0.60 10.07 25.89
C GLN A 189 0.81 10.97 24.67
N SER A 190 1.90 10.78 23.93
CA SER A 190 2.23 11.53 22.72
C SER A 190 2.82 10.62 21.65
N GLU A 191 2.82 11.11 20.41
CA GLU A 191 3.50 10.45 19.31
C GLU A 191 5.01 10.44 19.50
N ALA A 192 5.59 11.47 20.13
CA ALA A 192 7.03 11.56 20.36
C ALA A 192 7.56 10.40 21.24
N GLU A 193 6.78 9.94 22.23
CA GLU A 193 7.14 8.78 23.07
C GLU A 193 7.29 7.48 22.27
N LEU A 194 6.70 7.40 21.07
CA LEU A 194 6.79 6.24 20.19
C LEU A 194 8.02 6.28 19.27
N ASN A 195 8.77 7.40 19.20
CA ASN A 195 9.92 7.53 18.30
C ASN A 195 11.05 6.52 18.56
N PRO A 196 11.43 6.19 19.81
CA PRO A 196 12.41 5.13 20.05
C PRO A 196 11.97 3.77 19.49
N TYR A 197 10.67 3.51 19.43
CA TYR A 197 10.11 2.27 18.87
C TYR A 197 10.08 2.29 17.35
N ARG A 198 9.76 3.44 16.74
CA ARG A 198 9.86 3.65 15.28
C ARG A 198 11.30 3.46 14.80
N GLN A 199 12.26 4.07 15.51
CA GLN A 199 13.69 3.95 15.22
C GLN A 199 14.14 2.50 15.34
N ARG A 200 13.82 1.82 16.45
CA ARG A 200 14.15 0.40 16.65
C ARG A 200 13.60 -0.47 15.54
N PHE A 201 12.35 -0.25 15.12
CA PHE A 201 11.74 -0.98 14.02
C PHE A 201 12.54 -0.82 12.72
N CYS A 202 12.96 0.40 12.35
CA CYS A 202 13.83 0.60 11.20
C CYS A 202 15.19 -0.09 11.35
N GLU A 203 15.78 -0.04 12.55
CA GLU A 203 17.08 -0.66 12.84
C GLU A 203 17.07 -2.18 12.66
N LEU A 204 15.95 -2.87 12.93
CA LEU A 204 15.81 -4.30 12.68
C LEU A 204 16.07 -4.65 11.20
N PHE A 205 15.46 -3.91 10.27
CA PHE A 205 15.61 -4.17 8.83
C PHE A 205 16.96 -3.70 8.29
N GLN A 206 17.50 -2.60 8.82
CA GLN A 206 18.84 -2.17 8.49
C GLN A 206 19.90 -3.19 8.95
N ARG A 207 19.69 -3.81 10.11
CA ARG A 207 20.52 -4.91 10.60
C ARG A 207 20.41 -6.12 9.67
N LEU A 208 19.20 -6.52 9.29
CA LEU A 208 18.95 -7.61 8.35
C LEU A 208 19.67 -7.39 6.99
N GLU A 209 19.63 -6.17 6.46
CA GLU A 209 20.33 -5.83 5.22
C GLU A 209 21.86 -5.92 5.38
N ARG A 210 22.42 -5.41 6.48
CA ARG A 210 23.87 -5.47 6.74
C ARG A 210 24.37 -6.90 6.95
N GLU A 211 23.62 -7.72 7.67
CA GLU A 211 24.04 -9.09 8.04
C GLU A 211 23.79 -10.11 6.92
N HIS A 212 22.71 -9.94 6.13
CA HIS A 212 22.24 -10.95 5.19
C HIS A 212 22.03 -10.44 3.76
N GLY A 213 22.28 -9.16 3.48
CA GLY A 213 22.10 -8.57 2.14
C GLY A 213 20.64 -8.47 1.69
N ILE A 214 19.68 -8.66 2.60
CA ILE A 214 18.24 -8.61 2.30
C ILE A 214 17.79 -7.16 2.34
N THR A 215 17.51 -6.60 1.17
CA THR A 215 17.04 -5.21 1.05
C THR A 215 15.63 -5.05 1.61
N HIS A 216 15.23 -3.81 1.92
CA HIS A 216 13.92 -3.57 2.52
C HIS A 216 13.21 -2.29 2.03
N TYR A 217 11.89 -2.28 2.22
CA TYR A 217 11.04 -1.10 2.05
C TYR A 217 10.13 -0.95 3.27
N LEU A 218 10.25 0.17 3.97
CA LEU A 218 9.45 0.43 5.17
C LEU A 218 8.47 1.58 4.95
N ALA A 219 7.21 1.33 5.28
CA ALA A 219 6.20 2.36 5.41
C ALA A 219 5.92 2.63 6.90
N HIS A 220 5.80 3.90 7.26
CA HIS A 220 5.26 4.33 8.54
C HIS A 220 3.76 4.55 8.36
N ASN A 221 2.94 3.87 9.15
CA ASN A 221 1.49 4.03 9.15
C ASN A 221 1.03 4.60 10.49
N MET A 222 0.07 5.52 10.45
CA MET A 222 -0.46 6.16 11.64
C MET A 222 -1.95 6.42 11.47
N THR A 223 -2.76 5.94 12.42
CA THR A 223 -4.15 6.37 12.52
C THR A 223 -4.22 7.76 13.15
N VAL A 224 -4.91 8.67 12.47
CA VAL A 224 -5.07 10.06 12.90
C VAL A 224 -6.41 10.23 13.60
N THR A 225 -6.37 10.81 14.79
CA THR A 225 -7.50 11.16 15.64
C THR A 225 -7.37 12.63 16.05
N PRO A 226 -8.41 13.24 16.66
CA PRO A 226 -8.28 14.61 17.18
C PRO A 226 -7.13 14.77 18.19
N ARG A 227 -6.72 13.69 18.88
CA ARG A 227 -5.68 13.72 19.93
C ARG A 227 -4.24 13.77 19.43
N ASN A 228 -4.00 13.40 18.17
CA ASN A 228 -2.66 13.34 17.60
C ASN A 228 -2.53 14.08 16.26
N LEU A 229 -3.58 14.77 15.81
CA LEU A 229 -3.59 15.58 14.60
C LEU A 229 -2.47 16.64 14.61
N ASP A 230 -2.33 17.37 15.71
CA ASP A 230 -1.35 18.43 15.89
C ASP A 230 0.11 17.93 16.01
N GLN A 231 0.29 16.63 16.22
CA GLN A 231 1.59 15.97 16.37
C GLN A 231 2.14 15.38 15.06
N ILE A 232 1.34 15.32 14.00
CA ILE A 232 1.75 14.76 12.69
C ILE A 232 3.01 15.46 12.15
N ALA A 233 3.08 16.77 12.29
CA ALA A 233 4.21 17.54 11.76
C ALA A 233 5.53 17.16 12.45
N ASP A 234 5.51 16.91 13.76
CA ASP A 234 6.67 16.43 14.52
C ASP A 234 7.04 15.00 14.11
N VAL A 235 6.05 14.10 13.98
CA VAL A 235 6.27 12.73 13.50
C VAL A 235 7.02 12.72 12.17
N VAL A 236 6.59 13.52 11.18
CA VAL A 236 7.28 13.58 9.88
C VAL A 236 8.71 14.09 10.04
N ARG A 237 8.93 15.18 10.79
CA ARG A 237 10.26 15.79 10.98
C ARG A 237 11.24 14.81 11.62
N GLU A 238 10.80 14.15 12.68
CA GLU A 238 11.63 13.28 13.51
C GLU A 238 11.87 11.91 12.86
N CYS A 239 10.88 11.39 12.12
CA CYS A 239 10.94 10.04 11.59
C CYS A 239 11.51 9.92 10.16
N ARG A 240 11.52 10.99 9.36
CA ARG A 240 11.91 10.93 7.93
C ARG A 240 13.32 10.40 7.69
N GLU A 241 14.22 10.58 8.65
CA GLU A 241 15.59 10.07 8.54
C GLU A 241 15.76 8.62 9.01
N MET A 242 14.84 8.08 9.82
CA MET A 242 15.00 6.78 10.51
C MET A 242 15.16 5.58 9.57
N GLY A 243 14.54 5.62 8.39
CA GLY A 243 14.63 4.53 7.41
C GLY A 243 13.34 4.31 6.61
N PHE A 244 12.24 4.92 7.01
CA PHE A 244 10.99 4.89 6.25
C PHE A 244 11.14 5.50 4.85
N ARG A 245 10.44 4.88 3.89
CA ARG A 245 10.36 5.27 2.48
C ARG A 245 8.95 5.70 2.07
N MET A 246 7.99 5.52 2.96
CA MET A 246 6.63 6.04 2.87
C MET A 246 6.12 6.45 4.25
N PHE A 247 5.37 7.53 4.30
CA PHE A 247 4.55 7.93 5.44
C PHE A 247 3.08 7.90 5.02
N SER A 248 2.26 7.16 5.75
CA SER A 248 0.84 6.95 5.48
C SER A 248 0.02 7.39 6.69
N PHE A 249 -0.81 8.40 6.49
CA PHE A 249 -1.69 8.95 7.52
C PHE A 249 -3.14 8.58 7.22
N GLN A 250 -3.82 7.99 8.21
CA GLN A 250 -5.13 7.42 8.03
C GLN A 250 -6.12 8.09 8.99
N PRO A 251 -6.86 9.14 8.55
CA PRO A 251 -7.94 9.70 9.35
C PRO A 251 -8.88 8.62 9.83
N ALA A 252 -9.12 8.58 11.14
CA ALA A 252 -10.01 7.61 11.75
C ALA A 252 -11.44 7.73 11.18
N ALA A 253 -12.11 6.60 11.11
CA ALA A 253 -13.52 6.50 10.76
C ALA A 253 -14.24 5.63 11.79
N TYR A 254 -15.56 5.79 11.88
CA TYR A 254 -16.41 4.95 12.74
C TYR A 254 -16.63 3.58 12.09
N ILE A 255 -15.59 2.73 12.16
CA ILE A 255 -15.55 1.35 11.66
C ILE A 255 -15.18 0.42 12.84
N GLY A 256 -15.50 -0.87 12.71
CA GLY A 256 -15.10 -1.90 13.67
C GLY A 256 -15.90 -1.84 14.97
N ASN A 257 -15.21 -2.06 16.09
CA ASN A 257 -15.86 -2.17 17.39
C ASN A 257 -16.29 -0.81 17.97
N ARG A 258 -17.60 -0.54 17.96
CA ARG A 258 -18.22 0.69 18.48
C ARG A 258 -17.82 1.05 19.92
N SER A 259 -17.56 0.06 20.78
CA SER A 259 -17.15 0.31 22.18
C SER A 259 -15.79 1.01 22.31
N ARG A 260 -14.99 0.99 21.23
CA ARG A 260 -13.66 1.60 21.15
C ARG A 260 -13.67 3.01 20.57
N TRP A 261 -14.80 3.50 20.05
CA TRP A 261 -14.92 4.87 19.57
C TRP A 261 -14.87 5.83 20.76
N LYS A 262 -13.73 6.52 20.95
CA LYS A 262 -13.47 7.36 22.13
C LYS A 262 -13.40 8.86 21.83
N ASP A 263 -13.46 9.25 20.56
CA ASP A 263 -13.31 10.64 20.13
C ASP A 263 -14.26 10.97 18.98
N GLU A 264 -14.43 12.27 18.74
CA GLU A 264 -15.15 12.79 17.59
C GLU A 264 -14.26 12.75 16.34
N TYR A 265 -14.18 11.59 15.67
CA TYR A 265 -13.35 11.39 14.47
C TYR A 265 -13.75 12.25 13.24
N ARG A 266 -14.72 13.16 13.41
CA ARG A 266 -15.21 14.10 12.40
C ARG A 266 -14.95 15.55 12.79
N ALA A 267 -14.23 15.79 13.88
CA ALA A 267 -13.82 17.13 14.31
C ALA A 267 -12.75 17.76 13.39
N PHE A 268 -12.19 16.99 12.44
CA PHE A 268 -11.21 17.47 11.46
C PHE A 268 -11.43 16.83 10.08
N SER A 269 -10.87 17.47 9.07
CA SER A 269 -10.92 17.12 7.66
C SER A 269 -9.60 16.49 7.17
N GLY A 270 -9.66 15.82 6.02
CA GLY A 270 -8.44 15.35 5.33
C GLY A 270 -7.51 16.51 4.92
N ASP A 271 -8.03 17.73 4.74
CA ASP A 271 -7.22 18.92 4.49
C ASP A 271 -6.37 19.31 5.68
N GLU A 272 -6.92 19.26 6.89
CA GLU A 272 -6.17 19.54 8.11
C GLU A 272 -5.06 18.52 8.36
N VAL A 273 -5.33 17.24 8.08
CA VAL A 273 -4.29 16.20 8.12
C VAL A 273 -3.19 16.52 7.11
N TRP A 274 -3.55 16.74 5.85
CA TRP A 274 -2.58 17.00 4.79
C TRP A 274 -1.74 18.26 5.07
N MET A 275 -2.34 19.32 5.62
CA MET A 275 -1.64 20.53 6.05
C MET A 275 -0.58 20.24 7.12
N GLN A 276 -0.86 19.36 8.09
CA GLN A 276 0.15 18.95 9.08
C GLN A 276 1.27 18.12 8.45
N VAL A 277 0.95 17.26 7.47
CA VAL A 277 1.98 16.52 6.71
C VAL A 277 2.87 17.49 5.93
N GLU A 278 2.30 18.50 5.25
CA GLU A 278 3.05 19.55 4.55
C GLU A 278 3.95 20.35 5.51
N ARG A 279 3.41 20.72 6.68
CA ARG A 279 4.16 21.40 7.76
C ARG A 279 5.33 20.56 8.25
N GLY A 280 5.14 19.25 8.40
CA GLY A 280 6.19 18.31 8.78
C GLY A 280 7.24 18.09 7.68
N ALA A 281 6.80 18.00 6.42
CA ALA A 281 7.68 17.86 5.27
C ALA A 281 8.50 19.13 4.99
N GLY A 282 8.02 20.29 5.45
CA GLY A 282 8.63 21.60 5.19
C GLY A 282 8.40 22.10 3.76
N SER A 283 7.39 21.55 3.08
CA SER A 283 7.09 21.88 1.68
C SER A 283 5.65 21.53 1.35
N ARG A 284 5.07 22.22 0.36
CA ARG A 284 3.82 21.83 -0.27
C ARG A 284 3.94 20.44 -0.91
N LEU A 285 2.91 19.62 -0.76
CA LEU A 285 2.84 18.25 -1.24
C LEU A 285 1.73 18.12 -2.31
N PRO A 286 2.03 18.41 -3.58
CA PRO A 286 1.05 18.31 -4.66
C PRO A 286 0.61 16.86 -4.87
N TYR A 287 -0.69 16.61 -4.72
CA TYR A 287 -1.31 15.28 -4.83
C TYR A 287 -2.28 15.14 -6.01
N ARG A 288 -2.58 16.22 -6.72
CA ARG A 288 -3.54 16.20 -7.85
C ARG A 288 -2.92 15.79 -9.17
N VAL A 289 -1.59 15.66 -9.26
CA VAL A 289 -0.94 15.17 -10.50
C VAL A 289 -1.21 13.68 -10.69
N PHE A 290 -1.05 12.89 -9.62
CA PHE A 290 -1.25 11.45 -9.62
C PHE A 290 -2.33 11.11 -8.59
N GLN A 291 -3.56 10.91 -9.07
CA GLN A 291 -4.70 10.54 -8.23
C GLN A 291 -4.89 9.04 -8.23
N MET A 292 -5.15 8.43 -7.08
CA MET A 292 -5.38 6.99 -6.97
C MET A 292 -6.80 6.74 -6.46
N GLY A 293 -7.72 6.43 -7.37
CA GLY A 293 -9.14 6.32 -7.03
C GLY A 293 -9.78 7.69 -6.81
N ASP A 294 -10.66 7.80 -5.82
CA ASP A 294 -11.32 9.04 -5.44
C ASP A 294 -10.42 9.94 -4.57
N GLU A 295 -10.32 11.23 -4.89
CA GLU A 295 -9.46 12.18 -4.18
C GLU A 295 -9.94 12.52 -2.76
N ARG A 296 -11.22 12.25 -2.45
CA ARG A 296 -11.76 12.34 -1.09
C ARG A 296 -11.21 11.22 -0.20
N CYS A 297 -10.81 10.10 -0.81
CA CYS A 297 -10.21 8.97 -0.11
C CYS A 297 -8.69 9.07 -0.07
N ASN A 298 -8.04 9.37 -1.19
CA ASN A 298 -6.59 9.22 -1.33
C ASN A 298 -5.89 10.52 -1.72
N ARG A 299 -4.78 10.79 -1.04
CA ARG A 299 -3.79 11.80 -1.46
C ARG A 299 -2.42 11.17 -1.45
N THR A 300 -1.67 11.35 -2.53
CA THR A 300 -0.33 10.80 -2.66
C THR A 300 0.60 11.82 -3.27
N CYS A 301 1.74 12.07 -2.62
CA CYS A 301 2.80 12.90 -3.17
C CYS A 301 4.10 12.09 -3.22
N HIS A 302 4.68 12.01 -4.42
CA HIS A 302 5.98 11.39 -4.64
C HIS A 302 7.06 12.46 -4.73
N GLY A 303 8.15 12.27 -4.00
CA GLY A 303 9.26 13.22 -3.99
C GLY A 303 10.58 12.59 -3.59
N VAL A 304 11.56 13.47 -3.44
CA VAL A 304 12.90 13.12 -2.98
C VAL A 304 13.26 14.06 -1.84
N LEU A 305 13.70 13.49 -0.74
CA LEU A 305 14.36 14.22 0.33
C LEU A 305 15.81 14.48 -0.12
N VAL A 306 16.17 15.77 -0.26
CA VAL A 306 17.50 16.25 -0.64
C VAL A 306 18.06 17.02 0.55
N GLY A 307 18.98 16.38 1.28
CA GLY A 307 19.35 16.85 2.63
C GLY A 307 18.11 16.82 3.52
N GLU A 308 17.75 17.95 4.13
CA GLU A 308 16.55 18.07 4.96
C GLU A 308 15.29 18.52 4.20
N ARG A 309 15.41 18.84 2.91
CA ARG A 309 14.32 19.43 2.13
C ARG A 309 13.61 18.38 1.30
N PHE A 310 12.29 18.25 1.47
CA PHE A 310 11.48 17.45 0.55
C PHE A 310 11.23 18.23 -0.74
N VAL A 311 11.43 17.56 -1.88
CA VAL A 311 11.20 18.12 -3.21
C VAL A 311 10.24 17.21 -3.98
N PRO A 312 9.00 17.66 -4.27
CA PRO A 312 8.06 16.91 -5.09
C PRO A 312 8.62 16.62 -6.49
N LEU A 313 8.37 15.42 -7.01
CA LEU A 313 8.79 15.06 -8.38
C LEU A 313 8.06 15.90 -9.42
N VAL A 314 6.81 16.26 -9.16
CA VAL A 314 5.92 17.01 -10.05
C VAL A 314 5.09 17.98 -9.23
N ASP A 315 4.64 19.07 -9.85
CA ASP A 315 3.78 20.08 -9.24
C ASP A 315 2.45 20.19 -10.00
N ASP A 316 1.34 20.13 -9.28
CA ASP A 316 -0.02 20.23 -9.84
C ASP A 316 -0.41 21.66 -10.23
N GLN A 317 0.37 22.68 -9.86
CA GLN A 317 0.19 24.07 -10.31
C GLN A 317 1.00 24.36 -11.59
N VAL A 318 1.85 23.44 -12.03
CA VAL A 318 2.74 23.63 -13.19
C VAL A 318 2.22 22.82 -14.37
N ALA A 319 1.68 23.50 -15.38
CA ALA A 319 1.16 22.85 -16.60
C ALA A 319 2.23 22.00 -17.34
N ALA A 320 3.52 22.35 -17.21
CA ALA A 320 4.60 21.55 -17.76
C ALA A 320 4.78 20.19 -17.06
N ASP A 321 4.40 20.07 -15.78
CA ASP A 321 4.47 18.82 -15.01
C ASP A 321 3.25 17.92 -15.28
N HIS A 322 2.11 18.49 -15.66
CA HIS A 322 0.97 17.71 -16.19
C HIS A 322 1.36 17.01 -17.50
N ARG A 323 2.12 17.69 -18.37
CA ARG A 323 2.69 17.07 -19.59
C ARG A 323 3.67 15.95 -19.26
N VAL A 324 4.40 16.03 -18.14
CA VAL A 324 5.28 14.93 -17.68
C VAL A 324 4.46 13.72 -17.27
N ARG A 325 3.37 13.93 -16.51
CA ARG A 325 2.42 12.86 -16.16
C ARG A 325 1.87 12.18 -17.40
N ASP A 326 1.39 12.96 -18.36
CA ASP A 326 0.78 12.41 -19.58
C ASP A 326 1.81 11.61 -20.41
N ALA A 327 3.03 12.13 -20.54
CA ALA A 327 4.14 11.41 -21.17
C ALA A 327 4.52 10.15 -20.39
N PHE A 328 4.51 10.19 -19.05
CA PHE A 328 4.76 9.03 -18.19
C PHE A 328 3.71 7.94 -18.42
N TYR A 329 2.42 8.27 -18.43
CA TYR A 329 1.38 7.28 -18.68
C TYR A 329 1.43 6.72 -20.10
N ALA A 330 1.69 7.55 -21.11
CA ALA A 330 1.85 7.09 -22.48
C ALA A 330 3.03 6.12 -22.63
N THR A 331 4.16 6.42 -21.98
CA THR A 331 5.42 5.68 -22.15
C THR A 331 5.52 4.46 -21.24
N PHE A 332 5.11 4.61 -19.98
CA PHE A 332 5.36 3.66 -18.89
C PHE A 332 4.08 3.22 -18.17
N GLY A 333 2.89 3.57 -18.66
CA GLY A 333 1.62 3.12 -18.09
C GLY A 333 1.58 1.59 -18.04
N GLY A 334 1.46 1.01 -16.84
CA GLY A 334 1.44 -0.43 -16.58
C GLY A 334 2.81 -1.10 -16.52
N MET A 335 3.91 -0.35 -16.70
CA MET A 335 5.26 -0.91 -16.58
C MET A 335 5.60 -1.20 -15.12
N ASP A 336 6.06 -2.42 -14.86
CA ASP A 336 6.63 -2.80 -13.57
C ASP A 336 8.13 -2.48 -13.53
N PHE A 337 8.50 -1.44 -12.77
CA PHE A 337 9.89 -1.02 -12.57
C PHE A 337 10.72 -1.95 -11.66
N GLN A 338 10.12 -2.97 -11.06
CA GLN A 338 10.83 -3.98 -10.26
C GLN A 338 10.99 -5.31 -11.00
N ALA A 339 10.44 -5.43 -12.21
CA ALA A 339 10.51 -6.66 -12.97
C ALA A 339 11.91 -6.90 -13.57
N PRO A 340 12.29 -8.18 -13.79
CA PRO A 340 13.51 -8.52 -14.52
C PRO A 340 13.55 -7.89 -15.91
N LEU A 341 14.76 -7.69 -16.44
CA LEU A 341 15.00 -7.11 -17.77
C LEU A 341 14.39 -5.69 -17.92
N LEU A 342 14.46 -4.89 -16.85
CA LEU A 342 13.94 -3.52 -16.88
C LEU A 342 14.58 -2.65 -17.98
N ALA A 343 15.90 -2.71 -18.14
CA ALA A 343 16.62 -1.89 -19.13
C ALA A 343 16.08 -2.08 -20.57
N PRO A 344 16.00 -3.30 -21.14
CA PRO A 344 15.43 -3.47 -22.48
C PRO A 344 13.94 -3.12 -22.55
N ARG A 345 13.17 -3.29 -21.46
CA ARG A 345 11.77 -2.82 -21.39
C ARG A 345 11.67 -1.29 -21.50
N MET A 346 12.52 -0.56 -20.77
CA MET A 346 12.59 0.90 -20.83
C MET A 346 13.02 1.37 -22.22
N VAL A 347 14.03 0.75 -22.82
CA VAL A 347 14.46 1.07 -24.20
C VAL A 347 13.31 0.88 -25.19
N ARG A 348 12.59 -0.24 -25.12
CA ARG A 348 11.44 -0.50 -26.01
C ARG A 348 10.29 0.48 -25.78
N ALA A 349 10.04 0.89 -24.54
CA ALA A 349 9.06 1.92 -24.24
C ALA A 349 9.47 3.27 -24.83
N LEU A 350 10.69 3.73 -24.58
CA LEU A 350 11.20 5.01 -25.09
C LEU A 350 11.26 5.04 -26.62
N ALA A 351 11.62 3.94 -27.28
CA ALA A 351 11.63 3.83 -28.74
C ALA A 351 10.24 4.02 -29.37
N ARG A 352 9.16 3.69 -28.66
CA ARG A 352 7.77 3.92 -29.10
C ARG A 352 7.27 5.33 -28.81
N HIS A 353 7.97 6.08 -27.96
CA HIS A 353 7.58 7.41 -27.51
C HIS A 353 8.78 8.38 -27.61
N PRO A 354 9.16 8.78 -28.84
CA PRO A 354 10.39 9.56 -29.07
C PRO A 354 10.40 10.95 -28.43
N THR A 355 9.24 11.48 -28.00
CA THR A 355 9.14 12.74 -27.27
C THR A 355 9.39 12.60 -25.77
N ALA A 356 9.40 11.38 -25.22
CA ALA A 356 9.59 11.12 -23.81
C ALA A 356 10.98 11.54 -23.30
N PRO A 357 12.11 11.29 -24.01
CA PRO A 357 13.43 11.79 -23.58
C PRO A 357 13.49 13.31 -23.48
N ALA A 358 12.96 14.04 -24.47
CA ALA A 358 12.93 15.51 -24.42
C ALA A 358 12.10 16.04 -23.24
N THR A 359 10.97 15.38 -22.95
CA THR A 359 10.13 15.67 -21.78
C THR A 359 10.88 15.40 -20.48
N ALA A 360 11.59 14.27 -20.39
CA ALA A 360 12.39 13.88 -19.23
C ALA A 360 13.57 14.85 -18.98
N VAL A 361 14.25 15.33 -20.02
CA VAL A 361 15.33 16.33 -19.89
C VAL A 361 14.77 17.65 -19.35
N ARG A 362 13.66 18.15 -19.92
CA ARG A 362 13.01 19.38 -19.45
C ARG A 362 12.49 19.25 -18.03
N TRP A 363 11.93 18.10 -17.68
CA TRP A 363 11.53 17.78 -16.31
C TRP A 363 12.71 17.76 -15.34
N SER A 364 13.82 17.12 -15.73
CA SER A 364 15.03 17.03 -14.91
C SER A 364 15.61 18.42 -14.62
N ALA A 365 15.62 19.32 -15.61
CA ALA A 365 16.04 20.71 -15.42
C ALA A 365 15.12 21.46 -14.42
N ARG A 366 13.79 21.29 -14.52
CA ARG A 366 12.84 21.89 -13.56
C ARG A 366 12.99 21.31 -12.16
N PHE A 367 13.15 19.99 -12.05
CA PHE A 367 13.39 19.34 -10.77
C PHE A 367 14.70 19.84 -10.14
N ALA A 368 15.78 19.96 -10.92
CA ALA A 368 17.04 20.52 -10.46
C ALA A 368 16.93 21.98 -10.02
N ALA A 369 16.12 22.79 -10.71
CA ALA A 369 15.83 24.16 -10.28
C ALA A 369 15.06 24.20 -8.95
N ARG A 370 14.09 23.29 -8.74
CA ARG A 370 13.34 23.19 -7.46
C ARG A 370 14.20 22.71 -6.30
N ALA A 371 15.05 21.71 -6.54
CA ALA A 371 15.90 21.11 -5.52
C ALA A 371 17.17 21.93 -5.22
N GLY A 372 17.62 22.73 -6.19
CA GLY A 372 18.95 23.32 -6.21
C GLY A 372 20.01 22.35 -6.74
N VAL A 373 20.83 22.80 -7.69
CA VAL A 373 21.88 21.96 -8.31
C VAL A 373 22.96 21.58 -7.28
N VAL A 374 23.39 22.52 -6.44
CA VAL A 374 24.42 22.24 -5.42
C VAL A 374 23.91 21.23 -4.38
N PRO A 375 22.72 21.38 -3.76
CA PRO A 375 22.15 20.35 -2.91
C PRO A 375 22.05 18.98 -3.59
N LEU A 376 21.60 18.91 -4.85
CA LEU A 376 21.51 17.62 -5.55
C LEU A 376 22.85 16.91 -5.73
N LEU A 377 23.95 17.65 -5.84
CA LEU A 377 25.29 17.11 -6.00
C LEU A 377 25.96 16.75 -4.66
N ARG A 378 25.66 17.49 -3.59
CA ARG A 378 26.35 17.37 -2.30
C ARG A 378 25.58 16.58 -1.25
N GLU A 379 24.26 16.65 -1.28
CA GLU A 379 23.42 16.07 -0.24
C GLU A 379 23.01 14.63 -0.55
N ARG A 380 22.58 13.91 0.49
CA ARG A 380 21.94 12.60 0.34
C ARG A 380 20.58 12.77 -0.33
N ARG A 381 20.27 11.89 -1.30
CA ARG A 381 18.99 11.86 -2.02
C ARG A 381 18.24 10.59 -1.65
N ARG A 382 17.04 10.74 -1.10
CA ARG A 382 16.20 9.62 -0.68
C ARG A 382 14.79 9.76 -1.23
N PRO A 383 14.33 8.85 -2.11
CA PRO A 383 12.94 8.83 -2.52
C PRO A 383 12.03 8.61 -1.30
N LEU A 384 11.03 9.46 -1.15
CA LEU A 384 10.06 9.42 -0.06
C LEU A 384 8.67 9.70 -0.61
N THR A 385 7.68 8.95 -0.14
CA THR A 385 6.27 9.13 -0.53
C THR A 385 5.44 9.50 0.68
N PHE A 386 4.59 10.50 0.54
CA PHE A 386 3.53 10.80 1.50
C PHE A 386 2.20 10.30 0.97
N VAL A 387 1.45 9.61 1.81
CA VAL A 387 0.14 9.05 1.52
C VAL A 387 -0.83 9.47 2.62
N MET A 388 -2.06 9.79 2.23
CA MET A 388 -3.19 9.87 3.13
C MET A 388 -4.32 9.02 2.58
N HIS A 389 -4.91 8.18 3.43
CA HIS A 389 -6.06 7.35 3.08
C HIS A 389 -7.19 7.55 4.10
N SER A 390 -8.30 8.13 3.67
CA SER A 390 -9.47 8.40 4.50
C SER A 390 -10.52 7.31 4.33
N PHE A 391 -10.76 6.54 5.39
CA PHE A 391 -11.83 5.57 5.45
C PHE A 391 -13.21 6.25 5.60
N MET A 392 -14.26 5.56 5.18
CA MET A 392 -15.66 6.03 5.27
C MET A 392 -16.37 5.40 6.47
N ASP A 393 -17.32 6.12 7.08
CA ASP A 393 -18.05 5.59 8.24
C ASP A 393 -18.91 4.38 7.88
N ALA A 394 -18.93 3.37 8.75
CA ALA A 394 -19.72 2.16 8.52
C ALA A 394 -21.22 2.45 8.34
N ARG A 395 -21.72 3.53 8.96
CA ARG A 395 -23.12 3.99 8.85
C ARG A 395 -23.50 4.46 7.45
N ASP A 396 -22.52 4.96 6.68
CA ASP A 396 -22.73 5.43 5.31
C ASP A 396 -22.39 4.31 4.32
N VAL A 397 -21.33 3.56 4.60
CA VAL A 397 -20.84 2.47 3.75
C VAL A 397 -21.87 1.35 3.61
N ARG A 398 -22.54 0.96 4.70
CA ARG A 398 -23.53 -0.12 4.68
C ARG A 398 -24.68 0.14 3.70
N PRO A 399 -25.47 1.23 3.85
CA PRO A 399 -26.56 1.51 2.91
C PRO A 399 -26.05 1.77 1.48
N ALA A 400 -24.89 2.42 1.32
CA ALA A 400 -24.29 2.65 0.00
C ALA A 400 -23.94 1.33 -0.71
N TRP A 401 -23.30 0.40 0.00
CA TRP A 401 -22.92 -0.91 -0.52
C TRP A 401 -24.14 -1.77 -0.85
N GLU A 402 -25.14 -1.80 0.04
CA GLU A 402 -26.39 -2.53 -0.20
C GLU A 402 -27.13 -2.02 -1.44
N ALA A 403 -27.20 -0.69 -1.63
CA ALA A 403 -27.78 -0.11 -2.84
C ALA A 403 -26.97 -0.44 -4.09
N LEU A 404 -25.62 -0.36 -4.05
CA LEU A 404 -24.76 -0.76 -5.16
C LEU A 404 -24.96 -2.24 -5.55
N ARG A 405 -25.11 -3.12 -4.55
CA ARG A 405 -25.39 -4.55 -4.77
C ARG A 405 -26.72 -4.82 -5.47
N ARG A 406 -27.69 -3.91 -5.35
CA ARG A 406 -28.98 -3.94 -6.06
C ARG A 406 -28.95 -3.19 -7.40
N GLY A 407 -27.83 -2.55 -7.76
CA GLY A 407 -27.74 -1.69 -8.94
C GLY A 407 -28.46 -0.35 -8.78
N GLU A 408 -28.73 0.07 -7.55
CA GLU A 408 -29.48 1.28 -7.23
C GLU A 408 -28.53 2.45 -6.94
N ARG A 409 -28.92 3.66 -7.37
CA ARG A 409 -28.29 4.92 -6.97
C ARG A 409 -29.14 5.60 -5.91
N SER A 410 -28.50 6.04 -4.83
CA SER A 410 -29.19 6.77 -3.77
C SER A 410 -29.44 8.23 -4.15
N ASP A 411 -30.61 8.75 -3.80
CA ASP A 411 -30.92 10.18 -3.89
C ASP A 411 -30.37 10.98 -2.70
N ASP A 412 -30.01 10.32 -1.60
CA ASP A 412 -29.30 10.95 -0.49
C ASP A 412 -27.88 11.33 -0.95
N PRO A 413 -27.51 12.63 -0.98
CA PRO A 413 -26.21 13.06 -1.47
C PRO A 413 -25.02 12.42 -0.75
N ARG A 414 -25.15 12.16 0.57
CA ARG A 414 -24.10 11.56 1.39
C ARG A 414 -23.89 10.09 1.05
N ILE A 415 -24.99 9.36 0.85
CA ILE A 415 -24.93 7.95 0.43
C ILE A 415 -24.43 7.85 -1.01
N ARG A 416 -24.89 8.73 -1.90
CA ARG A 416 -24.41 8.79 -3.30
C ARG A 416 -22.92 9.06 -3.38
N GLU A 417 -22.39 10.00 -2.62
CA GLU A 417 -20.94 10.22 -2.50
C GLU A 417 -20.23 8.94 -2.02
N THR A 418 -20.79 8.25 -1.03
CA THR A 418 -20.20 7.00 -0.53
C THR A 418 -20.19 5.92 -1.62
N GLN A 419 -21.24 5.82 -2.44
CA GLN A 419 -21.29 4.91 -3.59
C GLN A 419 -20.18 5.23 -4.60
N GLU A 420 -20.04 6.51 -5.00
CA GLU A 420 -19.00 6.98 -5.91
C GLU A 420 -17.59 6.60 -5.44
N ARG A 421 -17.33 6.79 -4.14
CA ARG A 421 -16.04 6.48 -3.50
C ARG A 421 -15.77 4.98 -3.43
N LEU A 422 -16.80 4.15 -3.21
CA LEU A 422 -16.67 2.68 -3.24
C LEU A 422 -16.33 2.17 -4.64
N GLU A 423 -16.94 2.70 -5.69
CA GLU A 423 -16.68 2.29 -7.07
C GLU A 423 -15.30 2.71 -7.56
N ALA A 424 -14.87 3.92 -7.17
CA ALA A 424 -13.54 4.45 -7.44
C ALA A 424 -12.48 3.94 -6.45
N CYS A 425 -12.77 2.92 -5.63
CA CYS A 425 -11.84 2.49 -4.59
C CYS A 425 -10.50 2.00 -5.17
N SER A 426 -9.40 2.43 -4.55
CA SER A 426 -8.05 2.03 -4.90
C SER A 426 -7.57 0.79 -4.16
N TYR A 427 -8.31 0.31 -3.16
CA TYR A 427 -7.90 -0.76 -2.26
C TYR A 427 -9.01 -1.80 -2.12
N ALA A 428 -8.75 -3.03 -2.55
CA ALA A 428 -9.76 -4.09 -2.59
C ALA A 428 -9.25 -5.44 -2.08
N MET A 429 -10.18 -6.25 -1.59
CA MET A 429 -9.98 -7.62 -1.14
C MET A 429 -10.65 -8.55 -2.13
N ALA A 430 -10.06 -9.72 -2.37
CA ALA A 430 -10.60 -10.71 -3.30
C ALA A 430 -11.35 -11.78 -2.53
N HIS A 431 -12.55 -12.12 -2.97
CA HIS A 431 -13.41 -13.16 -2.40
C HIS A 431 -13.48 -14.35 -3.36
N PRO A 432 -12.63 -15.39 -3.22
CA PRO A 432 -12.59 -16.54 -4.11
C PRO A 432 -13.94 -17.27 -4.22
N GLU A 433 -14.73 -17.28 -3.15
CA GLU A 433 -16.03 -17.94 -3.05
C GLU A 433 -17.10 -17.31 -3.96
N SER A 434 -17.03 -15.99 -4.18
CA SER A 434 -17.96 -15.25 -5.06
C SER A 434 -17.32 -14.84 -6.39
N GLY A 435 -15.99 -14.91 -6.48
CA GLY A 435 -15.23 -14.42 -7.62
C GLY A 435 -15.16 -12.89 -7.71
N GLU A 436 -15.55 -12.17 -6.65
CA GLU A 436 -15.68 -10.71 -6.61
C GLU A 436 -14.47 -10.02 -5.97
N LEU A 437 -14.34 -8.72 -6.25
CA LEU A 437 -13.41 -7.83 -5.56
C LEU A 437 -14.21 -6.81 -4.76
N VAL A 438 -13.97 -6.75 -3.45
CA VAL A 438 -14.71 -5.91 -2.51
C VAL A 438 -13.86 -4.71 -2.08
N PRO A 439 -14.37 -3.47 -2.19
CA PRO A 439 -13.68 -2.29 -1.67
C PRO A 439 -13.40 -2.39 -0.16
N ALA A 440 -12.21 -1.94 0.27
CA ALA A 440 -11.79 -2.09 1.66
C ALA A 440 -12.75 -1.50 2.71
N CYS A 441 -13.36 -0.36 2.43
CA CYS A 441 -14.36 0.21 3.35
C CYS A 441 -15.57 -0.72 3.51
N ALA A 442 -16.05 -1.34 2.41
CA ALA A 442 -17.14 -2.31 2.46
C ALA A 442 -16.71 -3.60 3.16
N GLN A 443 -15.49 -4.09 2.90
CA GLN A 443 -14.92 -5.24 3.60
C GLN A 443 -14.97 -5.03 5.12
N HIS A 444 -14.32 -3.98 5.61
CA HIS A 444 -14.17 -3.74 7.04
C HIS A 444 -15.46 -3.31 7.76
N SER A 445 -16.37 -2.62 7.05
CA SER A 445 -17.60 -2.10 7.65
C SER A 445 -18.79 -3.05 7.59
N VAL A 446 -18.81 -3.93 6.59
CA VAL A 446 -19.98 -4.77 6.27
C VAL A 446 -19.68 -6.25 6.42
N LEU A 447 -18.57 -6.74 5.86
CA LEU A 447 -18.29 -8.18 5.74
C LEU A 447 -17.51 -8.74 6.93
N ASP A 448 -16.41 -8.08 7.32
CA ASP A 448 -15.53 -8.50 8.42
C ASP A 448 -16.29 -8.88 9.72
N PRO A 449 -17.31 -8.14 10.19
CA PRO A 449 -18.03 -8.52 11.41
C PRO A 449 -18.66 -9.92 11.34
N GLN A 450 -19.20 -10.31 10.17
CA GLN A 450 -19.80 -11.62 9.98
C GLN A 450 -18.76 -12.70 9.64
N GLU A 451 -17.72 -12.35 8.90
CA GLU A 451 -16.61 -13.26 8.60
C GLU A 451 -15.86 -13.65 9.87
N ASN A 452 -15.62 -12.70 10.78
CA ASN A 452 -14.94 -12.98 12.04
C ASN A 452 -15.74 -13.93 12.95
N LEU A 453 -17.08 -13.88 12.91
CA LEU A 453 -17.93 -14.84 13.62
C LEU A 453 -17.77 -16.25 13.03
N ARG A 454 -17.79 -16.38 11.70
CA ARG A 454 -17.57 -17.66 11.01
C ARG A 454 -16.15 -18.20 11.26
N LEU A 455 -15.14 -17.32 11.26
CA LEU A 455 -13.77 -17.70 11.61
C LEU A 455 -13.63 -18.14 13.05
N GLN A 456 -14.39 -17.56 13.98
CA GLN A 456 -14.39 -17.99 15.38
C GLN A 456 -14.90 -19.43 15.52
N GLU A 457 -15.89 -19.82 14.71
CA GLU A 457 -16.40 -21.20 14.66
C GLU A 457 -15.38 -22.16 14.02
N LEU A 458 -14.71 -21.71 12.94
CA LEU A 458 -13.72 -22.50 12.21
C LEU A 458 -12.40 -22.68 12.97
N LEU A 459 -11.94 -21.62 13.64
CA LEU A 459 -10.64 -21.50 14.31
C LEU A 459 -10.83 -21.07 15.77
N PRO A 460 -11.44 -21.92 16.62
CA PRO A 460 -11.61 -21.62 18.03
C PRO A 460 -10.26 -21.57 18.75
N LEU A 461 -10.20 -20.74 19.81
CA LEU A 461 -9.02 -20.55 20.65
C LEU A 461 -8.51 -21.83 21.32
#